data_AF-A0A1Y1W1Q3-F1
#
_entry.id   AF-A0A1Y1W1Q3-F1
#
_cell.length_a   1.000
_cell.length_b   1.000
_cell.length_c   1.000
_cell.angle_alpha   90.00
_cell.angle_beta   90.00
_cell.angle_gamma   90.00
#
_symmetry.space_group_name_H-M   'P 1'
#
loop_
_entity.id
_entity.type
_entity.pdbx_description
1 polymer ?
#
loop_
_entity_poly.entity_id
_entity_poly.type
_entity_poly.pdbx_seq_one_letter_code
_entity_poly.pdbx_strand_id
1 'polypeptide(L)'
;MDNETKPQLPGLIGSAPADQQFASMMAEMQQQPSGSSGKPRKPRVTRITKKKGELLTEEEKKANHIASEQKRRQNIRAGYDQLIQIVPTLTPSQRSEALILQKTVEYIKYLLMEREILEGQLKESTR
;
A
#
# COMPACT_ATOMS: atom_id res chain seq x y z
N MET A 1 8.78 -38.85 44.93
CA MET A 1 9.41 -37.55 44.61
C MET A 1 9.97 -37.69 43.22
N ASP A 2 9.04 -37.54 42.29
CA ASP A 2 9.15 -37.88 40.89
C ASP A 2 9.80 -36.70 40.20
N ASN A 3 11.08 -36.83 39.83
CA ASN A 3 11.82 -35.78 39.16
C ASN A 3 11.63 -35.95 37.65
N GLU A 4 10.65 -35.23 37.10
CA GLU A 4 10.32 -35.23 35.68
C GLU A 4 11.51 -34.78 34.83
N THR A 5 12.12 -35.74 34.13
CA THR A 5 13.15 -35.49 33.13
C THR A 5 12.48 -35.07 31.82
N LYS A 6 12.50 -33.77 31.53
CA LYS A 6 11.96 -33.20 30.28
C LYS A 6 12.93 -33.46 29.13
N PRO A 7 12.53 -34.14 28.03
CA PRO A 7 13.42 -34.35 26.89
C PRO A 7 13.56 -33.07 26.07
N GLN A 8 14.81 -32.67 25.82
CA GLN A 8 15.16 -31.60 24.87
C GLN A 8 15.04 -32.16 23.44
N LEU A 9 14.30 -31.45 22.58
CA LEU A 9 14.22 -31.75 21.15
C LEU A 9 15.48 -31.23 20.43
N PRO A 10 16.01 -31.98 19.45
CA PRO A 10 17.19 -31.57 18.69
C PRO A 10 16.89 -30.41 17.74
N GLY A 11 17.80 -29.43 17.70
CA GLY A 11 17.75 -28.28 16.81
C GLY A 11 17.78 -28.69 15.34
N LEU A 12 16.74 -28.30 14.60
CA LEU A 12 16.68 -28.42 13.15
C LEU A 12 17.43 -27.27 12.49
N ILE A 13 18.51 -27.69 11.82
CA ILE A 13 19.13 -27.22 10.58
C ILE A 13 18.35 -26.11 9.84
N GLY A 14 19.10 -25.10 9.40
CA GLY A 14 18.61 -23.82 8.87
C GLY A 14 17.75 -23.87 7.61
N SER A 15 17.00 -22.77 7.43
CA SER A 15 16.25 -22.46 6.22
C SER A 15 16.40 -20.98 5.84
N ALA A 16 17.09 -20.78 4.71
CA ALA A 16 16.94 -19.75 3.67
C ALA A 16 16.92 -18.22 3.98
N PRO A 17 17.52 -17.38 3.10
CA PRO A 17 17.75 -15.95 3.33
C PRO A 17 16.68 -15.02 2.70
N ALA A 18 15.46 -15.50 2.43
CA ALA A 18 14.46 -14.75 1.66
C ALA A 18 13.77 -13.62 2.45
N ASP A 19 13.76 -13.68 3.79
CA ASP A 19 13.02 -12.72 4.62
C ASP A 19 13.76 -11.38 4.83
N GLN A 20 15.05 -11.30 4.50
CA GLN A 20 15.80 -10.05 4.63
C GLN A 20 15.48 -9.04 3.51
N GLN A 21 15.08 -9.51 2.33
CA GLN A 21 14.80 -8.62 1.19
C GLN A 21 13.49 -7.84 1.37
N PHE A 22 12.46 -8.46 1.95
CA PHE A 22 11.18 -7.80 2.21
C PHE A 22 11.30 -6.77 3.34
N ALA A 23 12.07 -7.08 4.38
CA ALA A 23 12.37 -6.16 5.47
C ALA A 23 13.18 -4.94 4.99
N SER A 24 14.17 -5.14 4.12
CA SER A 24 14.97 -4.05 3.55
C SER A 24 14.16 -3.14 2.63
N MET A 25 13.26 -3.70 1.81
CA MET A 25 12.40 -2.91 0.91
C MET A 25 11.37 -2.05 1.66
N MET A 26 10.86 -2.53 2.81
CA MET A 26 9.97 -1.75 3.69
C MET A 26 10.73 -0.68 4.47
N ALA A 27 11.96 -0.96 4.91
CA ALA A 27 12.83 0.02 5.58
C ALA A 27 13.23 1.18 4.66
N GLU A 28 13.32 0.94 3.35
CA GLU A 28 13.63 1.96 2.34
C GLU A 28 12.40 2.81 1.96
N MET A 29 11.19 2.21 1.95
CA MET A 29 9.96 2.96 1.68
C MET A 29 9.59 3.95 2.80
N GLN A 30 10.15 3.80 4.01
CA GLN A 30 9.89 4.66 5.16
C GLN A 30 10.94 5.78 5.35
N GLN A 31 11.99 5.82 4.51
CA GLN A 31 13.02 6.86 4.54
C GLN A 31 12.79 7.89 3.43
N GLN A 32 11.93 8.87 3.70
CA GLN A 32 11.94 10.11 2.93
C GLN A 32 13.21 10.91 3.27
N PRO A 33 13.97 11.41 2.27
CA PRO A 33 15.18 12.18 2.53
C PRO A 33 14.82 13.58 3.03
N SER A 34 15.29 13.91 4.23
CA SER A 34 15.41 15.28 4.71
C SER A 34 16.63 15.92 4.03
N GLY A 35 16.44 16.43 2.82
CA GLY A 35 17.49 17.10 2.05
C GLY A 35 17.79 18.50 2.58
N SER A 36 18.98 18.69 3.16
CA SER A 36 19.61 20.00 3.35
C SER A 36 21.01 20.03 2.74
N SER A 37 21.15 20.57 1.53
CA SER A 37 22.28 21.42 1.08
C SER A 37 22.26 21.61 -0.44
N GLY A 38 22.08 22.86 -0.90
CA GLY A 38 22.25 23.27 -2.30
C GLY A 38 21.24 24.34 -2.72
N LYS A 39 21.64 25.62 -2.75
CA LYS A 39 20.84 26.77 -3.23
C LYS A 39 21.03 26.92 -4.75
N PRO A 40 20.01 27.39 -5.50
CA PRO A 40 19.84 28.84 -5.65
C PRO A 40 18.39 29.34 -5.46
N ARG A 41 18.27 30.67 -5.40
CA ARG A 41 17.22 31.49 -4.77
C ARG A 41 15.90 31.60 -5.56
N LYS A 42 14.75 31.50 -4.86
CA LYS A 42 13.42 32.07 -5.19
C LYS A 42 12.66 32.43 -3.88
N PRO A 43 11.62 33.30 -3.91
CA PRO A 43 11.36 34.28 -2.84
C PRO A 43 10.87 33.66 -1.53
N ARG A 44 11.26 34.34 -0.45
CA ARG A 44 11.17 33.93 0.95
C ARG A 44 9.74 33.99 1.45
N VAL A 45 9.04 32.86 1.51
CA VAL A 45 7.95 32.67 2.48
C VAL A 45 8.61 32.25 3.78
N THR A 46 8.44 33.05 4.83
CA THR A 46 8.98 32.84 6.18
C THR A 46 8.39 31.57 6.79
N ARG A 47 9.08 30.43 6.58
CA ARG A 47 8.83 29.19 7.30
C ARG A 47 9.27 29.39 8.76
N ILE A 48 8.31 29.59 9.66
CA ILE A 48 8.56 29.59 11.11
C ILE A 48 9.00 28.17 11.49
N THR A 49 10.28 28.02 11.83
CA THR A 49 10.83 26.77 12.35
C THR A 49 10.47 26.66 13.83
N LYS A 50 9.35 26.01 14.16
CA LYS A 50 9.02 25.67 15.55
C LYS A 50 9.96 24.58 16.07
N LYS A 51 10.45 24.73 17.30
CA LYS A 51 11.33 23.77 17.98
C LYS A 51 10.54 22.48 18.26
N LYS A 52 11.20 21.33 18.08
CA LYS A 52 10.68 19.98 18.37
C LYS A 52 10.27 19.91 19.84
N GLY A 53 8.96 19.99 20.12
CA GLY A 53 8.40 19.91 21.48
C GLY A 53 7.23 20.85 21.78
N GLU A 54 6.95 21.87 20.95
CA GLU A 54 5.73 22.67 21.11
C GLU A 54 4.51 21.89 20.64
N LEU A 55 3.51 21.77 21.51
CA LEU A 55 2.18 21.27 21.16
C LEU A 55 1.63 22.13 20.01
N LEU A 56 1.11 21.48 18.97
CA LEU A 56 0.45 22.16 17.85
C LEU A 56 -0.64 23.07 18.40
N THR A 57 -0.70 24.33 17.93
CA THR A 57 -1.81 25.22 18.31
C THR A 57 -3.13 24.65 17.79
N GLU A 58 -4.26 25.07 18.35
CA GLU A 58 -5.57 24.59 17.87
C GLU A 58 -5.81 24.93 16.38
N GLU A 59 -5.29 26.07 15.92
CA GLU A 59 -5.30 26.44 14.49
C GLU A 59 -4.44 25.49 13.66
N GLU A 60 -3.25 25.12 14.15
CA GLU A 60 -2.35 24.18 13.47
C GLU A 60 -2.94 22.77 13.42
N LYS A 61 -3.54 22.29 14.52
CA LYS A 61 -4.24 20.99 14.54
C LYS A 61 -5.38 20.98 13.52
N LYS A 62 -6.19 22.04 13.47
CA LYS A 62 -7.28 22.17 12.50
C LYS A 62 -6.77 22.18 11.06
N ALA A 63 -5.71 22.94 10.78
CA ALA A 63 -5.08 22.98 9.46
C ALA A 63 -4.52 21.61 9.06
N ASN A 64 -3.83 20.92 9.97
CA ASN A 64 -3.25 19.62 9.70
C ASN A 64 -4.33 18.53 9.49
N HIS A 65 -5.42 18.59 10.25
CA HIS A 65 -6.57 17.71 10.08
C HIS A 65 -7.20 17.88 8.68
N ILE A 66 -7.45 19.13 8.25
CA ILE A 66 -7.98 19.42 6.91
C ILE A 66 -7.04 18.90 5.82
N ALA A 67 -5.74 19.17 5.94
CA ALA A 67 -4.73 18.73 4.97
C ALA A 67 -4.64 17.20 4.90
N SER A 68 -4.63 16.53 6.06
CA SER A 68 -4.56 15.06 6.14
C SER A 68 -5.80 14.40 5.53
N GLU A 69 -7.00 14.94 5.80
CA GLU A 69 -8.24 14.42 5.22
C GLU A 69 -8.34 14.70 3.72
N GLN A 70 -7.86 15.86 3.24
CA GLN A 70 -7.79 16.15 1.81
C GLN A 70 -6.86 15.16 1.09
N LYS A 71 -5.68 14.90 1.66
CA LYS A 71 -4.74 13.89 1.13
C LYS A 71 -5.37 12.50 1.12
N ARG A 72 -6.04 12.10 2.21
CA ARG A 72 -6.77 10.82 2.29
C ARG A 72 -7.81 10.71 1.18
N ARG A 73 -8.63 11.75 0.96
CA ARG A 73 -9.64 11.77 -0.11
C ARG A 73 -9.04 11.72 -1.51
N GLN A 74 -7.92 12.40 -1.74
CA GLN A 74 -7.20 12.35 -3.02
C GLN A 74 -6.68 10.94 -3.31
N ASN A 75 -6.11 10.27 -2.31
CA ASN A 75 -5.64 8.89 -2.47
C ASN A 75 -6.79 7.92 -2.79
N ILE A 76 -7.94 8.07 -2.12
CA ILE A 76 -9.12 7.25 -2.41
C ILE A 76 -9.57 7.46 -3.86
N ARG A 77 -9.66 8.71 -4.33
CA ARG A 77 -10.02 9.00 -5.73
C ARG A 77 -9.04 8.42 -6.72
N ALA A 78 -7.74 8.54 -6.48
CA ALA A 78 -6.72 7.95 -7.33
C ALA A 78 -6.86 6.42 -7.43
N GLY A 79 -7.27 5.75 -6.34
CA GLY A 79 -7.60 4.32 -6.38
C GLY A 79 -8.80 4.01 -7.29
N TYR A 80 -9.86 4.81 -7.24
CA TYR A 80 -10.99 4.66 -8.17
C TYR A 80 -10.60 4.93 -9.62
N ASP A 81 -9.74 5.93 -9.88
CA ASP A 81 -9.25 6.23 -11.22
C ASP A 81 -8.45 5.04 -11.79
N GLN A 82 -7.66 4.35 -10.96
CA GLN A 82 -6.98 3.10 -11.35
C GLN A 82 -7.97 1.98 -11.67
N LEU A 83 -9.02 1.79 -10.85
CA LEU A 83 -10.06 0.79 -11.13
C LEU A 83 -10.74 1.04 -12.48
N ILE A 84 -11.02 2.30 -12.82
CA ILE A 84 -11.61 2.67 -14.12
C ILE A 84 -10.68 2.30 -15.28
N GLN A 85 -9.37 2.40 -15.12
CA GLN A 85 -8.41 2.07 -16.17
C GLN A 85 -8.25 0.57 -16.42
N ILE A 86 -8.31 -0.25 -15.36
CA ILE A 86 -8.05 -1.70 -15.47
C ILE A 86 -9.30 -2.51 -15.82
N VAL A 87 -10.49 -2.03 -15.48
CA VAL A 87 -11.75 -2.76 -15.70
C VAL A 87 -12.31 -2.39 -17.09
N PRO A 88 -12.35 -3.31 -18.07
CA PRO A 88 -12.72 -3.00 -19.44
C PRO A 88 -14.17 -2.52 -19.62
N THR A 89 -15.04 -2.86 -18.68
CA THR A 89 -16.46 -2.49 -18.71
C THR A 89 -16.75 -1.09 -18.15
N LEU A 90 -15.74 -0.41 -17.62
CA LEU A 90 -15.85 0.96 -17.13
C LEU A 90 -15.41 1.96 -18.19
N THR A 91 -16.11 3.10 -18.25
CA THR A 91 -15.74 4.21 -19.11
C THR A 91 -14.97 5.26 -18.30
N PRO A 92 -14.04 6.02 -18.92
CA PRO A 92 -13.31 7.11 -18.26
C PRO A 92 -14.23 8.21 -17.67
N SER A 93 -15.47 8.30 -18.16
CA SER A 93 -16.48 9.23 -17.67
C SER A 93 -17.25 8.72 -16.44
N GLN A 94 -17.02 7.48 -16.00
CA GLN A 94 -17.79 6.89 -14.92
C GLN A 94 -17.37 7.46 -13.56
N ARG A 95 -18.31 8.09 -12.84
CA ARG A 95 -18.04 8.76 -11.55
C ARG A 95 -18.72 8.10 -10.34
N SER A 96 -19.67 7.18 -10.57
CA SER A 96 -20.39 6.51 -9.48
C SER A 96 -19.50 5.46 -8.81
N GLU A 97 -19.08 5.73 -7.56
CA GLU A 97 -18.27 4.83 -6.73
C GLU A 97 -18.91 3.44 -6.61
N ALA A 98 -20.23 3.38 -6.37
CA ALA A 98 -20.96 2.12 -6.25
C ALA A 98 -20.93 1.30 -7.55
N LEU A 99 -21.11 1.95 -8.71
CA LEU A 99 -21.05 1.25 -9.99
C LEU A 99 -19.64 0.76 -10.31
N ILE A 100 -18.62 1.57 -10.01
CA ILE A 100 -17.21 1.18 -10.21
C ILE A 100 -16.90 -0.08 -9.41
N LEU A 101 -17.27 -0.12 -8.13
CA LEU A 101 -17.06 -1.30 -7.28
C LEU A 101 -17.83 -2.51 -7.82
N GLN A 102 -19.10 -2.33 -8.21
CA GLN A 102 -19.91 -3.42 -8.77
C GLN A 102 -19.26 -4.03 -10.02
N LYS A 103 -18.88 -3.20 -11.00
CA LYS A 103 -18.23 -3.66 -12.23
C LYS A 103 -16.87 -4.30 -11.99
N THR A 104 -16.14 -3.80 -11.00
CA THR A 104 -14.87 -4.41 -10.57
C THR A 104 -15.09 -5.83 -10.05
N VAL A 105 -16.11 -6.04 -9.20
CA VAL A 105 -16.45 -7.39 -8.68
C VAL A 105 -16.90 -8.32 -9.81
N GLU A 106 -17.72 -7.84 -10.75
CA GLU A 106 -18.12 -8.61 -11.93
C GLU A 106 -16.90 -9.03 -12.76
N TYR A 107 -15.93 -8.13 -12.97
CA TYR A 107 -14.73 -8.41 -13.73
C TYR A 107 -13.79 -9.42 -13.04
N ILE A 108 -13.63 -9.34 -11.71
CA ILE A 108 -12.86 -10.34 -10.96
C ILE A 108 -13.47 -11.74 -11.14
N LYS A 109 -14.80 -11.87 -11.06
CA LYS A 109 -15.48 -13.16 -11.27
C LYS A 109 -15.24 -13.69 -12.68
N TYR A 110 -15.30 -12.83 -13.69
CA TYR A 110 -14.99 -13.18 -15.07
C TYR A 110 -13.55 -13.71 -15.23
N LEU A 111 -12.56 -13.02 -14.66
CA LEU A 111 -11.15 -13.45 -14.73
C LEU A 111 -10.90 -14.81 -14.05
N LEU A 112 -11.61 -15.10 -12.97
CA LEU A 112 -11.52 -16.41 -12.30
C LEU A 112 -12.09 -17.54 -13.17
N MET A 113 -13.25 -17.30 -13.81
CA MET A 113 -13.84 -18.24 -14.75
C MET A 113 -12.96 -18.45 -15.98
N GLU A 114 -12.42 -17.37 -16.54
CA GLU A 114 -11.50 -17.42 -17.69
C GLU A 114 -10.24 -18.23 -17.37
N ARG A 115 -9.66 -18.05 -16.18
CA ARG A 115 -8.54 -18.87 -15.70
C ARG A 115 -8.90 -20.36 -15.69
N GLU A 116 -10.04 -20.72 -15.11
CA GLU A 116 -10.46 -22.13 -15.01
C GLU A 116 -10.62 -22.79 -16.39
N ILE A 117 -11.21 -22.06 -17.34
CA ILE A 117 -11.36 -22.51 -18.72
C ILE A 117 -9.99 -22.75 -19.37
N LEU A 118 -9.08 -21.77 -19.27
CA LEU A 118 -7.74 -21.87 -19.86
C LEU A 118 -6.92 -22.99 -19.23
N GLU A 119 -7.02 -23.20 -17.91
CA GLU A 119 -6.38 -24.33 -17.24
C GLU A 119 -6.94 -25.67 -17.69
N GLY A 120 -8.25 -25.76 -17.94
CA GLY A 120 -8.90 -26.94 -18.52
C GLY A 120 -8.35 -27.25 -19.91
N GLN A 121 -8.30 -26.26 -20.78
CA GLN A 121 -7.77 -26.40 -22.14
C GLN A 121 -6.30 -26.81 -22.15
N LEU A 122 -5.48 -26.25 -21.25
CA LEU A 122 -4.07 -26.62 -21.13
C LEU A 122 -3.90 -28.09 -20.72
N LYS A 123 -4.71 -28.56 -19.75
CA LYS A 123 -4.70 -29.96 -19.32
C LYS A 123 -5.10 -30.91 -20.44
N GLU A 124 -6.09 -30.53 -21.26
CA GLU A 124 -6.53 -31.31 -22.40
C GLU A 124 -5.49 -31.33 -23.53
N SER A 125 -4.85 -30.20 -23.82
CA SER A 125 -3.83 -30.09 -24.88
C SER A 125 -2.49 -30.74 -24.52
N THR A 126 -2.22 -30.95 -23.23
CA THR A 126 -0.97 -31.57 -22.75
C THR A 126 -1.10 -33.10 -22.59
N ARG A 127 -2.28 -33.65 -22.89
CA ARG A 127 -2.57 -35.08 -22.83
C ARG A 127 -2.50 -35.73 -24.21
#